data_AF-A0A4R8HRB7-F1
#
_entry.id   AF-A0A4R8HRB7-F1
#
_cell.length_a   1.000
_cell.length_b   1.000
_cell.length_c   1.000
_cell.angle_alpha   90.00
_cell.angle_beta   90.00
_cell.angle_gamma   90.00
#
_symmetry.space_group_name_H-M   'P 1'
#
loop_
_entity.id
_entity.type
_entity.pdbx_description
1 polymer ?
#
loop_
_entity_poly.entity_id
_entity_poly.type
_entity_poly.pdbx_seq_one_letter_code
_entity_poly.pdbx_strand_id
1 'polypeptide(L)'
;MPSEPFFLPEFGQTDPGLGLLRMAALLAETDDDPGEETLDLMAEQVESGCLAGLDPADVWPELLLSLGGPAPGKAFRVLRICGALQVVLPEVDALFGVPQLSDGQSEVDLGAHLLRSLDEAGRRDAPLPVRFALLVMNVGKGDSPREHLPHHYKHIDRGGPRISGIAERFGVPADCVPLALTALSECERVHRASEVRAGPVAQMLERLGAFDAPESFALLMEVCSCDFTAHSGRSGEAYPKAVLLETARNACLPIEPATPEARAEAIAQALRSQRWSSEG
;
A
#
# COMPACT_ATOMS: atom_id res chain seq x y z
N MET A 1 5.51 12.81 -20.28
CA MET A 1 6.94 12.58 -20.56
C MET A 1 7.11 11.08 -20.78
N PRO A 2 7.91 10.63 -21.77
CA PRO A 2 8.07 9.20 -21.97
C PRO A 2 8.69 8.61 -20.70
N SER A 3 8.03 7.59 -20.16
CA SER A 3 8.52 6.76 -19.06
C SER A 3 9.94 6.31 -19.38
N GLU A 4 10.88 6.56 -18.47
CA GLU A 4 12.21 5.96 -18.57
C GLU A 4 12.06 4.44 -18.67
N PRO A 5 12.85 3.79 -19.54
CA PRO A 5 12.77 2.35 -19.72
C PRO A 5 13.09 1.70 -18.38
N PHE A 6 12.19 0.81 -17.94
CA PHE A 6 12.42 -0.13 -16.84
C PHE A 6 13.79 -0.77 -17.08
N PHE A 7 14.77 -0.45 -16.23
CA PHE A 7 16.09 -1.06 -16.31
C PHE A 7 15.88 -2.56 -16.07
N LEU A 8 15.95 -3.36 -17.13
CA LEU A 8 16.07 -4.80 -16.99
C LEU A 8 17.41 -5.04 -16.29
N PRO A 9 17.45 -5.74 -15.14
CA PRO A 9 18.73 -6.06 -14.52
C PRO A 9 19.59 -6.84 -15.52
N GLU A 10 20.89 -6.54 -15.55
CA GLU A 10 21.83 -7.36 -16.30
C GLU A 10 21.69 -8.81 -15.78
N PHE A 11 21.11 -9.68 -16.60
CA PHE A 11 20.97 -11.13 -16.32
C PHE A 11 22.34 -11.85 -16.16
N GLY A 12 23.45 -11.10 -16.12
CA GLY A 12 24.82 -11.58 -15.87
C GLY A 12 25.28 -11.50 -14.42
N GLN A 13 24.51 -10.95 -13.48
CA GLN A 13 24.89 -10.89 -12.07
C GLN A 13 24.76 -12.28 -11.42
N THR A 14 25.90 -12.89 -11.08
CA THR A 14 26.02 -14.26 -10.54
C THR A 14 25.96 -14.34 -9.01
N ASP A 15 25.63 -13.23 -8.33
CA ASP A 15 25.54 -13.22 -6.88
C ASP A 15 24.40 -14.15 -6.41
N PRO A 16 24.69 -15.14 -5.54
CA PRO A 16 23.69 -16.11 -5.08
C PRO A 16 22.50 -15.47 -4.35
N GLY A 17 22.74 -14.41 -3.56
CA GLY A 17 21.70 -13.72 -2.81
C GLY A 17 20.74 -12.98 -3.72
N LEU A 18 21.26 -12.27 -4.72
CA LEU A 18 20.41 -11.61 -5.72
C LEU A 18 19.67 -12.62 -6.60
N GLY A 19 20.32 -13.73 -6.96
CA GLY A 19 19.68 -14.85 -7.65
C GLY A 19 18.50 -15.44 -6.86
N LEU A 20 18.63 -15.54 -5.53
CA LEU A 20 17.55 -16.01 -4.66
C LEU A 20 16.36 -15.05 -4.65
N LEU A 21 16.60 -13.73 -4.57
CA LEU A 21 15.53 -12.73 -4.64
C LEU A 21 14.79 -12.78 -5.99
N ARG A 22 15.55 -12.93 -7.08
CA ARG A 22 14.99 -13.12 -8.43
C ARG A 22 14.17 -14.38 -8.55
N MET A 23 14.64 -15.47 -7.95
CA MET A 23 13.92 -16.75 -7.95
C MET A 23 12.55 -16.62 -7.28
N ALA A 24 12.42 -15.84 -6.20
CA ALA A 24 11.12 -15.58 -5.58
C ALA A 24 10.15 -14.87 -6.52
N ALA A 25 10.63 -13.91 -7.33
CA ALA A 25 9.81 -13.27 -8.35
C ALA A 25 9.36 -14.26 -9.43
N LEU A 26 10.27 -15.08 -9.95
CA LEU A 26 9.98 -16.09 -10.97
C LEU A 26 8.98 -17.15 -10.48
N LEU A 27 9.14 -17.62 -9.25
CA LEU A 27 8.20 -18.55 -8.60
C LEU A 27 6.80 -17.94 -8.41
N ALA A 28 6.69 -16.62 -8.37
CA ALA A 28 5.40 -15.96 -8.27
C ALA A 28 4.66 -15.87 -9.62
N GLU A 29 5.38 -16.00 -10.75
CA GLU A 29 4.77 -15.99 -12.08
C GLU A 29 4.08 -17.32 -12.42
N THR A 30 4.39 -18.40 -11.70
CA THR A 30 3.70 -19.68 -11.89
C THR A 30 2.33 -19.67 -11.23
N ASP A 31 1.38 -20.46 -11.75
CA ASP A 31 0.08 -20.62 -11.09
C ASP A 31 0.21 -21.45 -9.80
N ASP A 32 1.04 -22.49 -9.81
CA ASP A 32 1.23 -23.40 -8.67
C ASP A 32 2.12 -22.81 -7.59
N ASP A 33 1.81 -23.10 -6.33
CA ASP A 33 2.69 -22.76 -5.21
C ASP A 33 4.01 -23.57 -5.29
N PRO A 34 5.14 -22.95 -4.91
CA PRO A 34 6.42 -23.65 -4.91
C PRO A 34 6.36 -24.87 -3.98
N GLY A 35 6.97 -25.98 -4.42
CA GLY A 35 7.08 -27.17 -3.59
C GLY A 35 7.95 -26.93 -2.35
N GLU A 36 7.66 -27.67 -1.27
CA GLU A 36 8.39 -27.59 0.01
C GLU A 36 9.91 -27.73 -0.19
N GLU A 37 10.36 -28.68 -1.01
CA GLU A 37 11.78 -28.89 -1.33
C GLU A 37 12.44 -27.62 -1.92
N THR A 38 11.74 -26.87 -2.77
CA THR A 38 12.29 -25.62 -3.33
C THR A 38 12.41 -24.54 -2.26
N LEU A 39 11.41 -24.42 -1.39
CA LEU A 39 11.42 -23.44 -0.30
C LEU A 39 12.49 -23.76 0.74
N ASP A 40 12.69 -25.04 1.07
CA ASP A 40 13.72 -25.51 1.99
C ASP A 40 15.13 -25.19 1.44
N LEU A 41 15.38 -25.47 0.16
CA LEU A 41 16.66 -25.13 -0.49
C LEU A 41 16.93 -23.62 -0.54
N MET A 42 15.88 -22.80 -0.67
CA MET A 42 16.02 -21.35 -0.58
C MET A 42 16.33 -20.92 0.87
N ALA A 43 15.67 -21.52 1.86
CA ALA A 43 15.92 -21.24 3.27
C ALA A 43 17.35 -21.61 3.68
N GLU A 44 17.86 -22.77 3.27
CA GLU A 44 19.25 -23.20 3.50
C GLU A 44 20.27 -22.19 2.94
N GLN A 45 19.99 -21.62 1.77
CA GLN A 45 20.84 -20.57 1.20
C GLN A 45 20.83 -19.30 2.04
N VAL A 46 19.66 -18.85 2.51
CA VAL A 46 19.57 -17.69 3.41
C VAL A 46 20.32 -17.97 4.72
N GLU A 47 20.14 -19.15 5.31
CA GLU A 47 20.86 -19.57 6.54
C GLU A 47 22.38 -19.63 6.34
N SER A 48 22.85 -20.00 5.15
CA SER A 48 24.27 -19.97 4.80
C SER A 48 24.86 -18.55 4.71
N GLY A 49 24.01 -17.52 4.79
CA GLY A 49 24.42 -16.11 4.74
C GLY A 49 24.50 -15.54 3.32
N CYS A 50 23.80 -16.13 2.33
CA CYS A 50 23.89 -15.66 0.94
C CYS A 50 23.44 -14.21 0.73
N LEU A 51 22.66 -13.65 1.66
CA LEU A 51 22.20 -12.26 1.64
C LEU A 51 23.11 -11.30 2.41
N ALA A 52 24.15 -11.81 3.07
CA ALA A 52 25.03 -11.00 3.91
C ALA A 52 25.93 -10.10 3.06
N GLY A 53 25.95 -8.81 3.39
CA GLY A 53 26.84 -7.84 2.74
C GLY A 53 26.42 -7.39 1.35
N LEU A 54 25.21 -7.76 0.89
CA LEU A 54 24.65 -7.21 -0.34
C LEU A 54 24.48 -5.70 -0.22
N ASP A 55 24.82 -4.98 -1.29
CA ASP A 55 24.52 -3.56 -1.39
C ASP A 55 22.99 -3.39 -1.57
N PRO A 56 22.31 -2.60 -0.73
CA PRO A 56 20.90 -2.28 -0.93
C PRO A 56 20.56 -1.79 -2.34
N ALA A 57 21.47 -1.09 -3.03
CA ALA A 57 21.28 -0.64 -4.40
C ALA A 57 21.14 -1.78 -5.41
N ASP A 58 21.77 -2.93 -5.14
CA ASP A 58 21.65 -4.14 -5.97
C ASP A 58 20.43 -4.99 -5.56
N VAL A 59 20.03 -4.93 -4.30
CA VAL A 59 18.85 -5.64 -3.77
C VAL A 59 17.54 -5.04 -4.32
N TRP A 60 17.47 -3.72 -4.46
CA TRP A 60 16.24 -3.03 -4.87
C TRP A 60 15.71 -3.46 -6.25
N PRO A 61 16.52 -3.56 -7.31
CA PRO A 61 16.09 -4.12 -8.60
C PRO A 61 15.43 -5.50 -8.48
N GLU A 62 15.94 -6.39 -7.63
CA GLU A 62 15.37 -7.73 -7.46
C GLU A 62 14.04 -7.69 -6.67
N LEU A 63 13.94 -6.81 -5.67
CA LEU A 63 12.66 -6.55 -5.00
C LEU A 63 11.64 -5.91 -5.94
N LEU A 64 12.07 -5.07 -6.89
CA LEU A 64 11.22 -4.49 -7.92
C LEU A 64 10.64 -5.54 -8.87
N LEU A 65 11.38 -6.61 -9.20
CA LEU A 65 10.82 -7.74 -9.97
C LEU A 65 9.67 -8.38 -9.21
N SER A 66 9.85 -8.63 -7.91
CA SER A 66 8.80 -9.19 -7.04
C SER A 66 7.61 -8.24 -6.92
N LEU A 67 7.87 -6.94 -6.68
CA LEU A 67 6.83 -5.93 -6.44
C LEU A 67 6.05 -5.59 -7.73
N GLY A 68 6.75 -5.52 -8.87
CA GLY A 68 6.20 -5.17 -10.17
C GLY A 68 5.52 -6.34 -10.90
N GLY A 69 5.72 -7.57 -10.44
CA GLY A 69 5.13 -8.76 -11.04
C GLY A 69 3.60 -8.83 -10.96
N PRO A 70 3.00 -9.85 -11.60
CA PRO A 70 1.54 -10.04 -11.63
C PRO A 70 0.96 -10.55 -10.30
N ALA A 71 1.76 -11.26 -9.49
CA ALA A 71 1.37 -11.81 -8.18
C ALA A 71 2.39 -11.42 -7.08
N PRO A 72 2.53 -10.13 -6.77
CA PRO A 72 3.56 -9.64 -5.85
C PRO A 72 3.38 -10.17 -4.42
N GLY A 73 2.14 -10.41 -3.96
CA GLY A 73 1.88 -11.04 -2.67
C GLY A 73 2.46 -12.45 -2.58
N LYS A 74 2.39 -13.23 -3.67
CA LYS A 74 3.03 -14.54 -3.75
C LYS A 74 4.56 -14.44 -3.69
N ALA A 75 5.18 -13.50 -4.40
CA ALA A 75 6.62 -13.29 -4.36
C ALA A 75 7.11 -12.94 -2.95
N PHE A 76 6.46 -11.98 -2.29
CA PHE A 76 6.81 -11.60 -0.92
C PHE A 76 6.50 -12.71 0.11
N ARG A 77 5.52 -13.57 -0.14
CA ARG A 77 5.30 -14.79 0.66
C ARG A 77 6.47 -15.75 0.56
N VAL A 78 6.99 -15.99 -0.64
CA VAL A 78 8.17 -16.85 -0.85
C VAL A 78 9.38 -16.27 -0.11
N LEU A 79 9.65 -14.96 -0.30
CA LEU A 79 10.72 -14.26 0.41
C LEU A 79 10.59 -14.38 1.94
N ARG A 80 9.36 -14.34 2.47
CA ARG A 80 9.13 -14.55 3.90
C ARG A 80 9.39 -15.98 4.34
N ILE A 81 8.85 -16.96 3.61
CA ILE A 81 8.96 -18.38 4.00
C ILE A 81 10.43 -18.82 4.03
N CYS A 82 11.24 -18.40 3.04
CA CYS A 82 12.66 -18.72 3.03
C CYS A 82 13.52 -17.83 3.95
N GLY A 83 12.92 -16.89 4.69
CA GLY A 83 13.62 -15.99 5.62
C GLY A 83 14.31 -14.79 4.97
N ALA A 84 14.33 -14.68 3.64
CA ALA A 84 14.96 -13.57 2.94
C ALA A 84 14.34 -12.21 3.31
N LEU A 85 13.01 -12.15 3.46
CA LEU A 85 12.29 -10.90 3.77
C LEU A 85 12.77 -10.27 5.08
N GLN A 86 13.00 -11.08 6.10
CA GLN A 86 13.50 -10.61 7.41
C GLN A 86 14.88 -9.95 7.29
N VAL A 87 15.72 -10.43 6.36
CA VAL A 87 17.06 -9.90 6.14
C VAL A 87 17.02 -8.61 5.34
N VAL A 88 16.30 -8.58 4.22
CA VAL A 88 16.34 -7.45 3.28
C VAL A 88 15.34 -6.34 3.62
N LEU A 89 14.16 -6.68 4.15
CA LEU A 89 13.08 -5.72 4.44
C LEU A 89 12.42 -6.02 5.79
N PRO A 90 13.18 -5.95 6.90
CA PRO A 90 12.72 -6.32 8.24
C PRO A 90 11.49 -5.52 8.70
N GLU A 91 11.34 -4.27 8.24
CA GLU A 91 10.21 -3.41 8.60
C GLU A 91 8.87 -3.96 8.09
N VAL A 92 8.89 -4.67 6.95
CA VAL A 92 7.72 -5.33 6.37
C VAL A 92 7.52 -6.71 7.00
N ASP A 93 8.61 -7.46 7.24
CA ASP A 93 8.55 -8.74 7.94
C ASP A 93 7.89 -8.63 9.32
N ALA A 94 8.14 -7.52 10.02
CA ALA A 94 7.56 -7.22 11.32
C ALA A 94 6.03 -7.04 11.33
N LEU A 95 5.37 -6.96 10.16
CA LEU A 95 3.91 -6.82 10.08
C LEU A 95 3.17 -8.16 10.23
N PHE A 96 3.84 -9.27 9.96
CA PHE A 96 3.22 -10.58 10.05
C PHE A 96 3.05 -11.00 11.51
N GLY A 97 1.87 -11.52 11.84
CA GLY A 97 1.44 -11.81 13.21
C GLY A 97 0.86 -10.61 13.94
N VAL A 98 0.85 -9.41 13.33
CA VAL A 98 0.33 -8.20 13.96
C VAL A 98 -1.18 -8.08 13.67
N PRO A 99 -2.04 -8.07 14.71
CA PRO A 99 -3.47 -7.99 14.53
C PRO A 99 -3.94 -6.57 14.19
N GLN A 100 -4.87 -6.45 13.24
CA GLN A 100 -5.53 -5.20 12.86
C GLN A 100 -7.05 -5.41 12.79
N LEU A 101 -7.83 -4.42 13.24
CA LEU A 101 -9.28 -4.42 13.06
C LEU A 101 -9.64 -4.07 11.62
N SER A 102 -10.51 -4.89 11.03
CA SER A 102 -11.21 -4.57 9.78
C SER A 102 -12.57 -3.91 10.05
N ASP A 103 -13.13 -3.25 9.03
CA ASP A 103 -14.46 -2.61 9.08
C ASP A 103 -15.60 -3.56 9.54
N GLY A 104 -15.39 -4.88 9.46
CA GLY A 104 -16.35 -5.93 9.83
C GLY A 104 -16.17 -6.52 11.23
N GLN A 105 -15.35 -5.90 12.10
CA GLN A 105 -15.00 -6.37 13.45
C GLN A 105 -14.21 -7.69 13.53
N SER A 106 -13.83 -8.29 12.41
CA SER A 106 -12.85 -9.39 12.41
C SER A 106 -11.44 -8.82 12.42
N GLU A 107 -10.63 -9.40 13.29
CA GLU A 107 -9.19 -9.18 13.31
C GLU A 107 -8.54 -9.86 12.11
N VAL A 108 -7.62 -9.17 11.45
CA VAL A 108 -6.80 -9.71 10.37
C VAL A 108 -5.32 -9.61 10.74
N ASP A 109 -4.53 -10.55 10.23
CA ASP A 109 -3.07 -10.45 10.23
C ASP A 109 -2.62 -9.39 9.22
N LEU A 110 -1.89 -8.36 9.67
CA LEU A 110 -1.43 -7.26 8.81
C LEU A 110 -0.51 -7.72 7.70
N GLY A 111 0.40 -8.66 7.95
CA GLY A 111 1.29 -9.21 6.93
C GLY A 111 0.53 -10.00 5.87
N ALA A 112 -0.41 -10.85 6.27
CA ALA A 112 -1.27 -11.56 5.32
C ALA A 112 -2.17 -10.60 4.52
N HIS A 113 -2.66 -9.53 5.16
CA HIS A 113 -3.45 -8.49 4.51
C HIS A 113 -2.64 -7.65 3.53
N LEU A 114 -1.40 -7.31 3.88
CA LEU A 114 -0.42 -6.69 3.00
C LEU A 114 -0.25 -7.50 1.71
N LEU A 115 0.02 -8.80 1.82
CA LEU A 115 0.24 -9.65 0.66
C LEU A 115 -0.98 -9.66 -0.28
N ARG A 116 -2.18 -9.78 0.27
CA ARG A 116 -3.43 -9.70 -0.52
C ARG A 116 -3.60 -8.33 -1.19
N SER A 117 -3.24 -7.25 -0.50
CA SER A 117 -3.32 -5.88 -1.04
C SER A 117 -2.33 -5.67 -2.19
N LEU A 118 -1.13 -6.24 -2.10
CA LEU A 118 -0.18 -6.25 -3.20
C LEU A 118 -0.73 -7.06 -4.39
N ASP A 119 -1.33 -8.23 -4.17
CA ASP A 119 -1.95 -9.00 -5.26
C ASP A 119 -3.10 -8.25 -5.93
N GLU A 120 -3.90 -7.49 -5.18
CA GLU A 120 -4.91 -6.58 -5.76
C GLU A 120 -4.27 -5.52 -6.66
N ALA A 121 -3.16 -4.91 -6.22
CA ALA A 121 -2.41 -3.96 -7.04
C ALA A 121 -1.82 -4.61 -8.30
N GLY A 122 -1.36 -5.87 -8.20
CA GLY A 122 -0.93 -6.70 -9.32
C GLY A 122 -2.05 -6.87 -10.36
N ARG A 123 -3.24 -7.29 -9.93
CA ARG A 123 -4.41 -7.49 -10.82
C ARG A 123 -4.92 -6.20 -11.45
N ARG A 124 -4.76 -5.07 -10.77
CA ARG A 124 -5.15 -3.74 -11.24
C ARG A 124 -4.10 -3.08 -12.14
N ASP A 125 -2.95 -3.72 -12.34
CA ASP A 125 -1.78 -3.15 -13.00
C ASP A 125 -1.41 -1.76 -12.41
N ALA A 126 -1.48 -1.66 -11.09
CA ALA A 126 -1.27 -0.39 -10.40
C ALA A 126 0.19 0.08 -10.57
N PRO A 127 0.45 1.39 -10.68
CA PRO A 127 1.80 1.91 -10.88
C PRO A 127 2.66 1.74 -9.62
N LEU A 128 3.98 1.80 -9.80
CA LEU A 128 4.96 1.58 -8.72
C LEU A 128 4.68 2.41 -7.44
N PRO A 129 4.32 3.71 -7.49
CA PRO A 129 3.99 4.45 -6.28
C PRO A 129 2.88 3.80 -5.44
N VAL A 130 1.84 3.24 -6.07
CA VAL A 130 0.74 2.55 -5.37
C VAL A 130 1.23 1.28 -4.72
N ARG A 131 1.99 0.46 -5.47
CA ARG A 131 2.57 -0.80 -4.98
C ARG A 131 3.52 -0.57 -3.81
N PHE A 132 4.38 0.45 -3.91
CA PHE A 132 5.27 0.85 -2.83
C PHE A 132 4.48 1.36 -1.62
N ALA A 133 3.49 2.23 -1.82
CA ALA A 133 2.66 2.72 -0.72
C ALA A 133 1.98 1.57 0.04
N LEU A 134 1.41 0.59 -0.67
CA LEU A 134 0.81 -0.61 -0.06
C LEU A 134 1.85 -1.41 0.74
N LEU A 135 3.05 -1.64 0.16
CA LEU A 135 4.15 -2.35 0.81
C LEU A 135 4.53 -1.73 2.15
N VAL A 136 4.53 -0.39 2.26
CA VAL A 136 5.14 0.31 3.40
C VAL A 136 4.19 1.09 4.30
N MET A 137 2.95 1.38 3.90
CA MET A 137 2.07 2.29 4.67
C MET A 137 1.75 1.81 6.09
N ASN A 138 1.91 0.52 6.38
CA ASN A 138 1.63 -0.05 7.70
C ASN A 138 2.89 -0.32 8.54
N VAL A 139 4.12 -0.07 8.05
CA VAL A 139 5.38 -0.45 8.75
C VAL A 139 5.52 0.15 10.15
N GLY A 140 4.82 1.24 10.46
CA GLY A 140 4.75 1.82 11.80
C GLY A 140 3.97 1.00 12.83
N LYS A 141 3.25 -0.05 12.39
CA LYS A 141 2.42 -0.93 13.23
C LYS A 141 3.17 -2.18 13.72
N GLY A 142 4.26 -2.57 13.05
CA GLY A 142 4.96 -3.85 13.29
C GLY A 142 5.41 -4.11 14.73
N ASP A 143 5.76 -3.05 15.46
CA ASP A 143 6.24 -3.11 16.85
C ASP A 143 5.26 -2.45 17.83
N SER A 144 3.96 -2.44 17.51
CA SER A 144 2.95 -1.85 18.38
C SER A 144 2.93 -2.56 19.74
N PRO A 145 3.00 -1.83 20.87
CA PRO A 145 2.91 -2.43 22.19
C PRO A 145 1.63 -3.23 22.35
N ARG A 146 1.70 -4.38 23.04
CA ARG A 146 0.57 -5.33 23.17
C ARG A 146 -0.66 -4.67 23.79
N GLU A 147 -0.46 -3.76 24.73
CA GLU A 147 -1.50 -2.97 25.39
C GLU A 147 -2.21 -1.98 24.46
N HIS A 148 -1.64 -1.68 23.30
CA HIS A 148 -2.20 -0.78 22.29
C HIS A 148 -2.79 -1.52 21.09
N LEU A 149 -2.68 -2.85 21.04
CA LEU A 149 -3.31 -3.64 20.01
C LEU A 149 -4.82 -3.71 20.25
N PRO A 150 -5.65 -3.69 19.18
CA PRO A 150 -5.31 -3.55 17.76
C PRO A 150 -5.41 -2.08 17.24
N HIS A 151 -5.25 -1.08 18.10
CA HIS A 151 -5.43 0.34 17.74
C HIS A 151 -4.15 1.03 17.24
N HIS A 152 -2.98 0.48 17.55
CA HIS A 152 -1.68 0.94 17.05
C HIS A 152 -1.42 2.44 17.28
N TYR A 153 -1.60 2.94 18.51
CA TYR A 153 -1.33 4.36 18.82
C TYR A 153 0.05 4.81 18.33
N LYS A 154 0.12 6.01 17.76
CA LYS A 154 1.34 6.64 17.21
C LYS A 154 2.02 5.87 16.08
N HIS A 155 1.31 4.97 15.38
CA HIS A 155 1.90 4.26 14.24
C HIS A 155 2.31 5.22 13.10
N ILE A 156 1.61 6.34 12.94
CA ILE A 156 1.98 7.38 11.96
C ILE A 156 3.36 7.98 12.30
N ASP A 157 3.59 8.34 13.56
CA ASP A 157 4.86 8.90 14.03
C ASP A 157 6.03 7.91 13.85
N ARG A 158 5.77 6.61 14.04
CA ARG A 158 6.77 5.55 13.80
C ARG A 158 6.95 5.24 12.31
N GLY A 159 5.88 5.30 11.54
CA GLY A 159 5.85 4.89 10.13
C GLY A 159 6.61 5.85 9.22
N GLY A 160 6.46 7.17 9.41
CA GLY A 160 7.08 8.18 8.54
C GLY A 160 8.61 8.02 8.41
N PRO A 161 9.37 7.97 9.52
CA PRO A 161 10.81 7.73 9.48
C PRO A 161 11.20 6.38 8.85
N ARG A 162 10.41 5.32 9.06
CA ARG A 162 10.65 3.99 8.46
C ARG A 162 10.47 4.01 6.96
N ILE A 163 9.38 4.60 6.47
CA ILE A 163 9.12 4.75 5.03
C ILE A 163 10.27 5.52 4.37
N SER A 164 10.69 6.62 4.98
CA SER A 164 11.79 7.45 4.47
C SER A 164 13.12 6.69 4.48
N GLY A 165 13.42 5.96 5.56
CA GLY A 165 14.63 5.14 5.67
C GLY A 165 14.68 3.97 4.69
N ILE A 166 13.53 3.31 4.42
CA ILE A 166 13.42 2.29 3.38
C ILE A 166 13.71 2.92 2.01
N ALA A 167 13.10 4.06 1.71
CA ALA A 167 13.28 4.75 0.44
C ALA A 167 14.72 5.18 0.20
N GLU A 168 15.37 5.75 1.23
CA GLU A 168 16.79 6.13 1.19
C GLU A 168 17.70 4.90 1.05
N ARG A 169 17.45 3.84 1.82
CA ARG A 169 18.23 2.60 1.78
C ARG A 169 18.28 2.01 0.38
N PHE A 170 17.16 2.00 -0.33
CA PHE A 170 17.05 1.34 -1.63
C PHE A 170 17.14 2.28 -2.84
N GLY A 171 17.23 3.59 -2.62
CA GLY A 171 17.17 4.57 -3.73
C GLY A 171 15.83 4.51 -4.48
N VAL A 172 14.72 4.34 -3.76
CA VAL A 172 13.37 4.27 -4.34
C VAL A 172 13.06 5.57 -5.09
N PRO A 173 12.38 5.53 -6.26
CA PRO A 173 11.98 6.74 -6.98
C PRO A 173 11.26 7.75 -6.08
N ALA A 174 11.61 9.03 -6.25
CA ALA A 174 11.20 10.11 -5.34
C ALA A 174 9.68 10.35 -5.31
N ASP A 175 8.96 9.94 -6.36
CA ASP A 175 7.50 10.04 -6.47
C ASP A 175 6.74 9.00 -5.62
N CYS A 176 7.40 7.93 -5.19
CA CYS A 176 6.78 6.87 -4.38
C CYS A 176 6.57 7.30 -2.91
N VAL A 177 7.50 8.08 -2.35
CA VAL A 177 7.52 8.44 -0.93
C VAL A 177 6.33 9.34 -0.52
N PRO A 178 6.00 10.42 -1.25
CA PRO A 178 4.86 11.28 -0.88
C PRO A 178 3.53 10.54 -0.80
N LEU A 179 3.29 9.62 -1.75
CA LEU A 179 2.08 8.80 -1.75
C LEU A 179 2.05 7.83 -0.56
N ALA A 180 3.17 7.16 -0.26
CA ALA A 180 3.27 6.26 0.89
C ALA A 180 3.03 6.98 2.23
N LEU A 181 3.56 8.20 2.41
CA LEU A 181 3.31 9.02 3.60
C LEU A 181 1.87 9.50 3.70
N THR A 182 1.24 9.82 2.57
CA THR A 182 -0.18 10.16 2.51
C THR A 182 -1.04 8.95 2.87
N ALA A 183 -0.75 7.78 2.30
CA ALA A 183 -1.44 6.53 2.61
C ALA A 183 -1.33 6.16 4.10
N LEU A 184 -0.13 6.24 4.68
CA LEU A 184 0.12 6.03 6.12
C LEU A 184 -0.82 6.87 7.01
N SER A 185 -1.06 8.12 6.64
CA SER A 185 -1.81 9.08 7.48
C SER A 185 -3.31 9.13 7.19
N GLU A 186 -3.72 8.78 5.97
CA GLU A 186 -5.07 9.04 5.46
C GLU A 186 -5.87 7.79 5.06
N CYS A 187 -5.24 6.65 4.73
CA CYS A 187 -5.97 5.48 4.22
C CYS A 187 -7.11 5.06 5.17
N GLU A 188 -6.81 4.86 6.45
CA GLU A 188 -7.84 4.53 7.45
C GLU A 188 -8.91 5.61 7.62
N ARG A 189 -8.57 6.89 7.40
CA ARG A 189 -9.55 8.00 7.47
C ARG A 189 -10.48 7.95 6.27
N VAL A 190 -9.96 7.62 5.09
CA VAL A 190 -10.73 7.44 3.85
C VAL A 190 -11.73 6.29 4.02
N HIS A 191 -11.33 5.14 4.57
CA HIS A 191 -12.26 4.03 4.85
C HIS A 191 -13.43 4.44 5.76
N ARG A 192 -13.20 5.38 6.69
CA ARG A 192 -14.22 5.93 7.60
C ARG A 192 -15.04 7.09 7.03
N ALA A 193 -14.78 7.53 5.79
CA ALA A 193 -15.54 8.62 5.16
C ALA A 193 -17.04 8.27 5.05
N SER A 194 -17.91 9.26 5.17
CA SER A 194 -19.37 9.04 5.21
C SER A 194 -20.14 10.15 4.51
N GLU A 195 -21.16 9.76 3.74
CA GLU A 195 -22.00 10.65 2.92
C GLU A 195 -22.85 11.62 3.77
N VAL A 196 -23.11 11.29 5.04
CA VAL A 196 -23.88 12.14 5.97
C VAL A 196 -23.07 13.31 6.54
N ARG A 197 -21.78 13.44 6.17
CA ARG A 197 -20.83 14.40 6.76
C ARG A 197 -20.16 15.26 5.68
N ALA A 198 -20.94 16.07 4.96
CA ALA A 198 -20.45 16.89 3.86
C ALA A 198 -19.30 17.84 4.22
N GLY A 199 -19.39 18.57 5.34
CA GLY A 199 -18.29 19.44 5.82
C GLY A 199 -16.98 18.70 6.09
N PRO A 200 -16.97 17.60 6.88
CA PRO A 200 -15.79 16.76 7.04
C PRO A 200 -15.26 16.15 5.74
N VAL A 201 -16.13 15.82 4.78
CA VAL A 201 -15.71 15.35 3.45
C VAL A 201 -15.03 16.48 2.66
N ALA A 202 -15.55 17.71 2.68
CA ALA A 202 -14.90 18.87 2.06
C ALA A 202 -13.47 19.08 2.61
N GLN A 203 -13.33 19.09 3.94
CA GLN A 203 -12.02 19.23 4.60
C GLN A 203 -11.08 18.06 4.30
N MET A 204 -11.61 16.85 4.12
CA MET A 204 -10.83 15.71 3.67
C MET A 204 -10.32 15.93 2.24
N LEU A 205 -11.18 16.31 1.30
CA LEU A 205 -10.78 16.56 -0.09
C LEU A 205 -9.69 17.63 -0.21
N GLU A 206 -9.79 18.71 0.59
CA GLU A 206 -8.75 19.74 0.66
C GLU A 206 -7.42 19.18 1.19
N ARG A 207 -7.46 18.47 2.32
CA ARG A 207 -6.26 17.88 2.92
C ARG A 207 -5.59 16.84 2.01
N LEU A 208 -6.39 16.10 1.23
CA LEU A 208 -5.89 15.13 0.26
C LEU A 208 -5.38 15.78 -1.04
N GLY A 209 -5.47 17.11 -1.17
CA GLY A 209 -5.08 17.81 -2.39
C GLY A 209 -5.95 17.44 -3.59
N ALA A 210 -7.20 17.03 -3.38
CA ALA A 210 -8.07 16.50 -4.43
C ALA A 210 -8.35 17.49 -5.57
N PHE A 211 -8.19 18.79 -5.30
CA PHE A 211 -8.40 19.87 -6.27
C PHE A 211 -7.10 20.26 -6.99
N ASP A 212 -6.02 20.47 -6.23
CA ASP A 212 -4.76 21.01 -6.75
C ASP A 212 -3.83 19.92 -7.30
N ALA A 213 -3.95 18.68 -6.81
CA ALA A 213 -3.16 17.52 -7.18
C ALA A 213 -4.07 16.29 -7.48
N PRO A 214 -4.94 16.37 -8.51
CA PRO A 214 -5.94 15.33 -8.77
C PRO A 214 -5.35 13.98 -9.13
N GLU A 215 -4.16 13.95 -9.75
CA GLU A 215 -3.44 12.70 -10.06
C GLU A 215 -2.97 11.99 -8.78
N SER A 216 -2.40 12.72 -7.82
CA SER A 216 -2.00 12.16 -6.52
C SER A 216 -3.20 11.67 -5.71
N PHE A 217 -4.33 12.39 -5.76
CA PHE A 217 -5.58 11.95 -5.17
C PHE A 217 -6.08 10.64 -5.80
N ALA A 218 -6.04 10.52 -7.12
CA ALA A 218 -6.43 9.28 -7.82
C ALA A 218 -5.53 8.10 -7.41
N LEU A 219 -4.21 8.30 -7.31
CA LEU A 219 -3.30 7.27 -6.83
C LEU A 219 -3.60 6.83 -5.39
N LEU A 220 -3.97 7.76 -4.50
CA LEU A 220 -4.39 7.40 -3.14
C LEU A 220 -5.70 6.59 -3.14
N MET A 221 -6.66 6.94 -4.00
CA MET A 221 -7.89 6.14 -4.15
C MET A 221 -7.60 4.74 -4.67
N GLU A 222 -6.58 4.57 -5.52
CA GLU A 222 -6.13 3.26 -5.97
C GLU A 222 -5.50 2.45 -4.84
N VAL A 223 -4.66 3.07 -3.99
CA VAL A 223 -4.13 2.45 -2.75
C VAL A 223 -5.28 1.99 -1.85
N CYS A 224 -6.24 2.86 -1.55
CA CYS A 224 -7.37 2.53 -0.68
C CYS A 224 -8.27 1.45 -1.29
N SER A 225 -8.39 1.41 -2.62
CA SER A 225 -9.17 0.39 -3.32
C SER A 225 -8.52 -0.98 -3.20
N CYS A 226 -7.20 -1.08 -3.37
CA CYS A 226 -6.45 -2.33 -3.19
C CYS A 226 -6.55 -2.84 -1.74
N ASP A 227 -6.39 -1.95 -0.75
CA ASP A 227 -6.53 -2.30 0.68
C ASP A 227 -7.95 -2.78 1.01
N PHE A 228 -8.96 -2.13 0.45
CA PHE A 228 -10.36 -2.52 0.63
C PHE A 228 -10.65 -3.90 0.04
N THR A 229 -10.26 -4.15 -1.21
CA THR A 229 -10.56 -5.41 -1.91
C THR A 229 -9.73 -6.60 -1.41
N ALA A 230 -8.63 -6.34 -0.70
CA ALA A 230 -7.83 -7.36 -0.03
C ALA A 230 -8.53 -8.03 1.17
N HIS A 231 -9.63 -7.46 1.68
CA HIS A 231 -10.44 -8.11 2.70
C HIS A 231 -11.23 -9.29 2.10
N SER A 232 -11.39 -10.38 2.86
CA SER A 232 -12.12 -11.56 2.39
C SER A 232 -13.53 -11.21 1.88
N GLY A 233 -13.85 -11.76 0.71
CA GLY A 233 -15.15 -11.58 0.06
C GLY A 233 -15.29 -10.30 -0.74
N ARG A 234 -14.29 -9.41 -0.76
CA ARG A 234 -14.35 -8.12 -1.47
C ARG A 234 -13.50 -8.04 -2.75
N SER A 235 -12.81 -9.12 -3.12
CA SER A 235 -11.95 -9.11 -4.31
C SER A 235 -12.77 -8.81 -5.57
N GLY A 236 -12.31 -7.87 -6.38
CA GLY A 236 -13.02 -7.40 -7.58
C GLY A 236 -14.18 -6.42 -7.32
N GLU A 237 -14.51 -6.09 -6.07
CA GLU A 237 -15.55 -5.09 -5.78
C GLU A 237 -15.08 -3.66 -6.10
N ALA A 238 -16.03 -2.82 -6.49
CA ALA A 238 -15.80 -1.37 -6.56
C ALA A 238 -15.69 -0.79 -5.15
N TYR A 239 -14.66 0.01 -4.88
CA TYR A 239 -14.48 0.63 -3.58
C TYR A 239 -15.47 1.78 -3.37
N PRO A 240 -16.45 1.68 -2.44
CA PRO A 240 -17.53 2.66 -2.36
C PRO A 240 -17.06 4.06 -1.93
N LYS A 241 -15.95 4.16 -1.20
CA LYS A 241 -15.43 5.47 -0.73
C LYS A 241 -14.73 6.24 -1.84
N ALA A 242 -14.09 5.57 -2.79
CA ALA A 242 -13.57 6.24 -3.99
C ALA A 242 -14.72 6.91 -4.76
N VAL A 243 -15.80 6.17 -5.03
CA VAL A 243 -16.99 6.70 -5.73
C VAL A 243 -17.60 7.89 -4.97
N LEU A 244 -17.73 7.79 -3.65
CA LEU A 244 -18.24 8.86 -2.79
C LEU A 244 -17.37 10.12 -2.88
N LEU A 245 -16.04 9.97 -2.72
CA LEU A 245 -15.12 11.10 -2.70
C LEU A 245 -14.96 11.74 -4.08
N GLU A 246 -14.99 10.96 -5.15
CA GLU A 246 -15.01 11.47 -6.52
C GLU A 246 -16.29 12.25 -6.82
N THR A 247 -17.45 11.73 -6.40
CA THR A 247 -18.74 12.44 -6.54
C THR A 247 -18.71 13.77 -5.78
N ALA A 248 -18.23 13.75 -4.54
CA ALA A 248 -18.08 14.95 -3.72
C ALA A 248 -17.09 15.96 -4.33
N ARG A 249 -15.95 15.48 -4.83
CA ARG A 249 -14.95 16.31 -5.53
C ARG A 249 -15.55 16.99 -6.75
N ASN A 250 -16.25 16.24 -7.61
CA ASN A 250 -16.84 16.76 -8.83
C ASN A 250 -17.91 17.83 -8.54
N ALA A 251 -18.67 17.68 -7.46
CA ALA A 251 -19.64 18.69 -7.01
C ALA A 251 -18.98 20.01 -6.59
N CYS A 252 -17.74 19.97 -6.11
CA CYS A 252 -17.01 21.16 -5.66
C CYS A 252 -16.29 21.90 -6.79
N LEU A 253 -15.97 21.25 -7.92
CA LEU A 253 -15.22 21.86 -9.03
C LEU A 253 -15.83 23.15 -9.60
N PRO A 254 -17.16 23.30 -9.76
CA PRO A 254 -17.74 24.52 -10.31
C PRO A 254 -17.98 25.64 -9.28
N ILE A 255 -17.62 25.43 -8.01
CA ILE A 255 -17.99 26.34 -6.91
C ILE A 255 -17.03 27.53 -6.82
N GLU A 256 -17.57 28.74 -7.01
CA GLU A 256 -16.84 30.00 -6.87
C GLU A 256 -17.66 31.05 -6.09
N PRO A 257 -17.10 31.67 -5.01
CA PRO A 257 -15.78 31.40 -4.46
C PRO A 257 -15.73 30.03 -3.76
N ALA A 258 -14.59 29.34 -3.89
CA ALA A 258 -14.33 28.01 -3.33
C ALA A 258 -14.17 27.98 -1.79
N THR A 259 -15.14 28.53 -1.06
CA THR A 259 -15.18 28.55 0.41
C THR A 259 -15.50 27.16 0.99
N PRO A 260 -15.02 26.84 2.21
CA PRO A 260 -15.37 25.58 2.87
C PRO A 260 -16.88 25.36 3.02
N GLU A 261 -17.64 26.41 3.31
CA GLU A 261 -19.10 26.36 3.43
C GLU A 261 -19.77 26.03 2.09
N ALA A 262 -19.38 26.71 1.01
CA ALA A 262 -19.97 26.47 -0.32
C ALA A 262 -19.62 25.06 -0.85
N ARG A 263 -18.41 24.56 -0.59
CA ARG A 263 -18.03 23.18 -0.91
C ARG A 263 -18.85 22.17 -0.10
N ALA A 264 -19.04 22.42 1.20
CA ALA A 264 -19.86 21.54 2.03
C ALA A 264 -21.32 21.48 1.56
N GLU A 265 -21.90 22.62 1.15
CA GLU A 265 -23.26 22.68 0.60
C GLU A 265 -23.37 21.89 -0.73
N ALA A 266 -22.42 22.08 -1.65
CA ALA A 266 -22.38 21.36 -2.91
C ALA A 266 -22.27 19.84 -2.72
N ILE A 267 -21.43 19.39 -1.78
CA ILE A 267 -21.30 17.97 -1.41
C ILE A 267 -22.61 17.45 -0.78
N ALA A 268 -23.23 18.23 0.11
CA ALA A 268 -24.48 17.83 0.75
C ALA A 268 -25.58 17.59 -0.28
N GLN A 269 -25.69 18.48 -1.28
CA GLN A 269 -26.63 18.33 -2.38
C GLN A 269 -26.31 17.10 -3.24
N ALA A 270 -25.05 16.93 -3.65
CA ALA A 270 -24.61 15.84 -4.51
C ALA A 270 -24.77 14.45 -3.86
N LEU A 271 -24.49 14.34 -2.56
CA LEU A 271 -24.58 13.10 -1.81
C LEU A 271 -25.95 12.87 -1.16
N ARG A 272 -26.92 13.78 -1.34
CA ARG A 272 -28.23 13.76 -0.67
C ARG A 272 -28.10 13.61 0.85
N SER A 273 -27.16 14.34 1.44
CA SER A 273 -26.84 14.30 2.85
C SER A 273 -28.00 14.87 3.68
N GLN A 274 -28.78 14.03 4.36
CA GLN A 274 -29.98 14.44 5.13
C GLN A 274 -29.69 15.38 6.32
N ARG A 275 -28.42 15.69 6.61
CA ARG A 275 -28.04 16.62 7.69
C ARG A 275 -28.18 18.09 7.28
N TRP A 276 -28.34 18.38 5.99
CA TRP A 276 -28.43 19.72 5.39
C TRP A 276 -29.72 19.94 4.58
N SER A 277 -30.72 19.06 4.71
CA SER A 277 -32.07 19.35 4.21
C SER A 277 -32.68 20.48 5.06
N SER A 278 -32.35 21.72 4.73
CA SER A 278 -33.09 22.89 5.12
C SER A 278 -34.35 23.00 4.26
N GLU A 279 -35.25 22.04 4.43
CA GLU A 279 -36.67 22.05 4.01
C GLU A 279 -37.35 21.04 4.97
N GLY A 280 -38.37 21.33 5.77
CA GLY A 280 -39.22 22.49 6.03
C GLY A 280 -40.19 22.05 7.14
#